data_AF-A0A7Y0WBK8-F1
#
_entry.id   AF-A0A7Y0WBK8-F1
#
_cell.length_a   1.000
_cell.length_b   1.000
_cell.length_c   1.000
_cell.angle_alpha   90.00
_cell.angle_beta   90.00
_cell.angle_gamma   90.00
#
_symmetry.space_group_name_H-M   'P 1'
#
loop_
_entity.id
_entity.type
_entity.pdbx_description
1 polymer ?
#
loop_
_entity_poly.entity_id
_entity_poly.type
_entity_poly.pdbx_seq_one_letter_code
_entity_poly.pdbx_strand_id
1 'polypeptide(L)'
;MTDLISTVSTALGLASRLKEISKNIENAEFKNILADLSLELAEVKLKLADLLSENVQLKEKISSLTSATGTPCPSCNNRTYKLISSKPDKTFGALGCNARFHECSVCGFSETIVA
;
A
#
# COMPACT_ATOMS: atom_id res chain seq x y z
N MET A 1 0.98 -7.70 -10.03
CA MET A 1 2.32 -7.29 -9.51
C MET A 1 3.30 -8.45 -9.57
N THR A 2 2.87 -9.67 -9.25
CA THR A 2 3.56 -10.93 -9.57
C THR A 2 3.96 -11.05 -11.05
N ASP A 3 3.18 -10.44 -11.95
CA ASP A 3 3.45 -10.42 -13.40
C ASP A 3 4.74 -9.68 -13.80
N LEU A 4 5.18 -8.69 -13.00
CA LEU A 4 6.42 -7.96 -13.29
C LEU A 4 7.65 -8.81 -12.97
N ILE A 5 7.63 -9.54 -11.84
CA ILE A 5 8.73 -10.44 -11.47
C ILE A 5 8.82 -11.63 -12.43
N SER A 6 7.68 -12.17 -12.88
CA SER A 6 7.68 -13.23 -13.88
C SER A 6 8.24 -12.72 -15.21
N THR A 7 7.89 -11.50 -15.64
CA THR A 7 8.43 -10.86 -16.85
C THR A 7 9.94 -10.62 -16.77
N VAL A 8 10.46 -10.15 -15.63
CA VAL A 8 11.92 -10.00 -15.46
C VAL A 8 12.62 -11.37 -15.44
N SER A 9 11.98 -12.39 -14.86
CA SER A 9 12.52 -13.75 -14.85
C SER A 9 12.55 -14.37 -16.25
N THR A 10 11.54 -14.12 -17.10
CA THR A 10 11.58 -14.55 -18.50
C THR A 10 12.65 -13.81 -19.28
N ALA A 11 12.81 -12.49 -19.07
CA ALA A 11 13.88 -11.69 -19.66
C ALA A 11 15.28 -12.21 -19.28
N LEU A 12 15.51 -12.56 -18.01
CA LEU A 12 16.75 -13.21 -17.56
C LEU A 12 16.99 -14.57 -18.24
N GLY A 13 15.92 -15.35 -18.44
CA GLY A 13 15.97 -16.59 -19.20
C GLY A 13 16.38 -16.37 -20.66
N LEU A 14 15.83 -15.32 -21.31
CA LEU A 14 16.20 -14.93 -22.66
C LEU A 14 17.65 -14.44 -22.74
N ALA A 15 18.10 -13.61 -21.80
CA ALA A 15 19.49 -13.16 -21.71
C ALA A 15 20.45 -14.34 -21.53
N SER A 16 20.07 -15.34 -20.73
CA SER A 16 20.85 -16.57 -20.53
C SER A 16 20.97 -17.38 -21.83
N ARG A 17 19.87 -17.53 -22.59
CA ARG A 17 19.91 -18.18 -23.91
C ARG A 17 20.78 -17.40 -24.90
N LEU A 18 20.67 -16.07 -24.92
CA LEU A 18 21.53 -15.22 -25.74
C LEU A 18 23.01 -15.35 -25.33
N LYS A 19 23.31 -15.56 -24.04
CA LYS A 19 24.68 -15.84 -23.55
C LYS A 19 25.22 -17.16 -24.08
N GLU A 20 24.39 -18.19 -24.19
CA GLU A 20 24.79 -19.46 -24.78
C GLU A 20 25.10 -19.32 -26.26
N ILE A 21 24.25 -18.60 -27.00
CA ILE A 21 24.46 -18.29 -28.42
C ILE A 21 25.74 -17.45 -28.61
N SER A 22 25.98 -16.48 -27.73
CA SER A 22 27.14 -15.58 -27.83
C SER A 22 28.48 -16.30 -27.69
N LYS A 23 28.53 -17.48 -27.04
CA LYS A 23 29.78 -18.28 -26.96
C LYS A 23 30.33 -18.64 -28.33
N ASN A 24 29.45 -18.85 -29.31
CA ASN A 24 29.82 -19.19 -30.69
C ASN A 24 30.12 -17.97 -31.57
N ILE A 25 30.01 -16.76 -31.01
CA ILE A 25 30.25 -15.48 -31.70
C ILE A 25 31.54 -14.89 -31.13
N GLU A 26 32.52 -14.62 -31.99
CA GLU A 26 33.74 -13.87 -31.63
C GLU A 26 33.49 -12.36 -31.65
N ASN A 27 32.52 -11.91 -30.84
CA ASN A 27 32.27 -10.49 -30.61
C ASN A 27 32.33 -10.21 -29.10
N ALA A 28 33.45 -9.65 -28.66
CA ALA A 28 33.69 -9.34 -27.25
C ALA A 28 32.76 -8.25 -26.72
N GLU A 29 32.44 -7.25 -27.55
CA GLU A 29 31.54 -6.15 -27.20
C GLU A 29 30.12 -6.66 -26.94
N PHE A 30 29.62 -7.54 -27.81
CA PHE A 30 28.31 -8.20 -27.60
C PHE A 30 28.28 -9.01 -26.29
N LYS A 31 29.36 -9.76 -26.00
CA LYS A 31 29.46 -10.56 -24.76
C LYS A 31 29.44 -9.68 -23.51
N ASN A 32 30.13 -8.54 -23.54
CA ASN A 32 30.17 -7.59 -22.42
C ASN A 32 28.80 -6.94 -22.20
N ILE A 33 28.18 -6.36 -23.24
CA ILE A 33 26.86 -5.74 -23.14
C ILE A 33 25.81 -6.74 -22.64
N LEU A 34 25.90 -8.01 -23.07
CA LEU A 34 24.99 -9.05 -22.62
C LEU A 34 25.21 -9.44 -21.15
N ALA A 35 26.47 -9.43 -20.69
CA ALA A 35 26.78 -9.62 -19.27
C ALA A 35 26.21 -8.46 -18.44
N ASP A 36 26.39 -7.22 -18.90
CA ASP A 36 25.87 -6.01 -18.24
C ASP A 36 24.33 -6.06 -18.17
N LEU A 37 23.66 -6.39 -19.29
CA LEU A 37 22.21 -6.57 -19.32
C LEU A 37 21.74 -7.62 -18.31
N SER A 38 22.48 -8.73 -18.18
CA SER A 38 22.13 -9.80 -17.24
C SER A 38 22.27 -9.34 -15.79
N LEU A 39 23.28 -8.51 -15.48
CA LEU A 39 23.48 -7.92 -14.16
C LEU A 39 22.38 -6.90 -13.84
N GLU A 40 22.07 -6.00 -14.76
CA GLU A 40 20.98 -5.01 -14.61
C GLU A 40 19.63 -5.69 -14.38
N LEU A 41 19.29 -6.73 -15.14
CA LEU A 41 18.05 -7.47 -14.95
C LEU A 41 18.00 -8.19 -13.59
N ALA A 42 19.14 -8.70 -13.11
CA ALA A 42 19.22 -9.33 -11.79
C ALA A 42 19.03 -8.29 -10.67
N GLU A 43 19.63 -7.11 -10.80
CA GLU A 43 19.47 -6.02 -9.85
C GLU A 43 18.02 -5.51 -9.82
N VAL A 44 17.40 -5.32 -10.98
CA VAL A 44 15.98 -4.96 -11.09
C VAL A 44 15.09 -6.00 -10.41
N LYS A 45 15.38 -7.30 -10.57
CA LYS A 45 14.62 -8.37 -9.92
C LYS A 45 14.69 -8.28 -8.39
N LEU A 46 15.87 -7.96 -7.83
CA LEU A 46 16.05 -7.79 -6.39
C LEU A 46 15.28 -6.56 -5.88
N LYS A 47 15.44 -5.40 -6.53
CA LYS A 47 14.71 -4.17 -6.18
C LYS A 47 13.19 -4.36 -6.23
N LEU A 48 12.68 -5.12 -7.21
CA LEU A 48 11.27 -5.47 -7.30
C LEU A 48 10.80 -6.35 -6.14
N ALA A 49 11.61 -7.33 -5.71
CA ALA A 49 11.30 -8.17 -4.57
C ALA A 49 11.21 -7.35 -3.28
N ASP A 50 12.15 -6.42 -3.08
CA ASP A 50 12.15 -5.50 -1.93
C ASP A 50 10.90 -4.60 -1.93
N LEU A 51 10.58 -3.99 -3.06
CA LEU A 51 9.37 -3.16 -3.21
C LEU A 51 8.08 -3.94 -2.95
N LEU A 52 8.00 -5.21 -3.36
CA LEU A 52 6.85 -6.05 -3.05
C LEU A 52 6.73 -6.32 -1.54
N SER A 53 7.85 -6.62 -0.89
CA SER A 53 7.90 -6.81 0.57
C SER A 53 7.42 -5.56 1.30
N GLU A 54 7.92 -4.39 0.93
CA GLU A 54 7.47 -3.11 1.48
C GLU A 54 5.98 -2.86 1.21
N ASN A 55 5.49 -3.17 0.00
CA ASN A 55 4.07 -3.00 -0.33
C ASN A 55 3.16 -3.89 0.53
N VAL A 56 3.57 -5.14 0.80
CA VAL A 56 2.85 -6.04 1.70
C VAL A 56 2.84 -5.47 3.12
N GLN A 57 3.99 -5.05 3.65
CA GLN A 57 4.08 -4.45 4.99
C GLN A 57 3.24 -3.17 5.11
N LEU A 58 3.24 -2.31 4.08
CA LEU A 58 2.41 -1.10 4.07
C LEU A 58 0.92 -1.44 4.04
N LYS A 59 0.51 -2.44 3.26
CA LYS A 59 -0.88 -2.92 3.25
C LYS A 59 -1.30 -3.49 4.60
N GLU A 60 -0.43 -4.20 5.29
CA GLU A 60 -0.67 -4.69 6.66
C GLU A 60 -0.77 -3.55 7.69
N LYS A 61 0.08 -2.52 7.56
CA LYS A 61 -0.04 -1.29 8.38
C LYS A 61 -1.36 -0.57 8.12
N ILE A 62 -1.77 -0.45 6.86
CA ILE A 62 -3.06 0.15 6.51
C ILE A 62 -4.21 -0.71 7.04
N SER A 63 -4.16 -2.04 6.90
CA SER A 63 -5.23 -2.92 7.39
C SER A 63 -5.33 -2.88 8.91
N SER A 64 -4.21 -2.86 9.64
CA SER A 64 -4.22 -2.71 11.11
C SER A 64 -4.78 -1.35 11.55
N LEU A 65 -4.46 -0.25 10.87
CA LEU A 65 -5.02 1.07 11.18
C LEU A 65 -6.51 1.21 10.79
N THR A 66 -6.94 0.55 9.71
CA THR A 66 -8.33 0.64 9.19
C THR A 66 -9.28 -0.45 9.70
N SER A 67 -8.75 -1.50 10.33
CA SER A 67 -9.54 -2.56 10.97
C SER A 67 -10.16 -2.14 12.30
N ALA A 68 -9.83 -0.96 12.82
CA ALA A 68 -10.61 -0.34 13.89
C ALA A 68 -12.05 -0.14 13.40
N THR A 69 -13.02 -0.78 14.07
CA THR A 69 -14.45 -0.81 13.73
C THR A 69 -15.20 0.50 14.05
N GLY A 70 -14.51 1.63 14.07
CA GLY A 70 -15.12 2.95 14.32
C GLY A 70 -15.48 3.69 13.04
N THR A 71 -16.33 4.70 13.17
CA THR A 71 -16.56 5.67 12.09
C THR A 71 -15.28 6.46 11.80
N PRO A 72 -15.03 6.87 10.54
CA PRO A 72 -13.89 7.71 10.22
C PRO A 72 -14.06 9.09 10.84
N CYS A 73 -13.02 9.58 11.52
CA CYS A 73 -12.99 10.94 12.05
C CYS A 73 -12.89 11.96 10.90
N PRO A 74 -13.73 13.01 10.85
CA PRO A 74 -13.71 13.99 9.77
C PRO A 74 -12.42 14.83 9.70
N SER A 75 -11.66 14.93 10.80
CA SER A 75 -10.41 15.70 10.85
C SER A 75 -9.16 14.89 10.47
N CYS A 76 -9.00 13.66 11.01
CA CYS A 76 -7.78 12.86 10.82
C CYS A 76 -8.00 11.55 10.03
N ASN A 77 -9.22 11.28 9.59
CA ASN A 77 -9.63 10.08 8.85
C ASN A 77 -9.38 8.73 9.55
N ASN A 78 -8.91 8.73 10.81
CA ASN A 78 -8.76 7.52 11.61
C ASN A 78 -10.12 6.99 12.05
N ARG A 79 -10.28 5.66 12.07
CA ARG A 79 -11.52 4.96 12.48
C ARG A 79 -11.65 4.79 13.99
N THR A 80 -11.34 5.87 14.72
CA THR A 80 -11.36 5.92 16.19
C THR A 80 -12.38 6.94 16.69
N TYR A 81 -13.29 7.38 15.82
CA TYR A 81 -14.37 8.29 16.17
C TYR A 81 -15.47 7.50 16.88
N LYS A 82 -15.69 7.81 18.16
CA LYS A 82 -16.63 7.08 19.02
C LYS A 82 -17.71 8.02 19.54
N LEU A 83 -18.93 7.51 19.64
CA LEU A 83 -20.02 8.19 20.34
C LEU A 83 -19.78 8.11 21.85
N ILE A 84 -19.63 9.26 22.51
CA ILE A 84 -19.47 9.34 23.98
C ILE A 84 -20.83 9.46 24.65
N SER A 85 -21.71 10.31 24.13
CA SER A 85 -23.03 10.50 24.73
C SER A 85 -24.07 10.89 23.69
N SER A 86 -25.32 10.52 23.97
CA SER A 86 -26.47 10.94 23.21
C SER A 86 -27.45 11.59 24.19
N LYS A 87 -27.80 12.85 23.94
CA LYS A 87 -28.80 13.59 24.73
C LYS A 87 -29.87 14.13 23.80
N PRO A 88 -31.13 14.26 24.24
CA PRO A 88 -32.16 14.96 23.47
C PRO A 88 -31.71 16.39 23.16
N ASP A 89 -31.88 16.83 21.91
CA ASP A 89 -31.47 18.18 21.51
C ASP A 89 -32.32 19.25 22.22
N LYS A 90 -31.71 20.39 22.56
CA LYS A 90 -32.38 21.46 23.31
C LYS A 90 -33.49 22.15 22.49
N THR A 91 -33.33 22.20 21.17
CA THR A 91 -34.24 22.94 20.27
C THR A 91 -35.21 21.98 19.60
N PHE A 92 -34.72 20.82 19.18
CA PHE A 92 -35.49 19.84 18.38
C PHE A 92 -35.73 18.50 19.10
N GLY A 93 -35.40 18.38 20.39
CA GLY A 93 -35.62 17.15 21.16
C GLY A 93 -37.08 16.72 21.26
N ALA A 94 -38.01 17.68 21.26
CA ALA A 94 -39.45 17.41 21.23
C ALA A 94 -39.92 16.79 19.90
N LEU A 95 -39.14 16.94 18.82
CA LEU A 95 -39.38 16.32 17.51
C LEU A 95 -38.64 14.99 17.33
N GLY A 96 -37.96 14.51 18.38
CA GLY A 96 -37.22 13.23 18.38
C GLY A 96 -35.74 13.34 17.99
N CYS A 97 -35.20 14.55 17.78
CA CYS A 97 -33.78 14.73 17.45
C CYS A 97 -32.87 14.54 18.68
N ASN A 98 -31.77 13.82 18.50
CA ASN A 98 -30.76 13.59 19.51
C ASN A 98 -29.44 14.28 19.13
N ALA A 99 -28.91 15.07 20.06
CA ALA A 99 -27.56 15.58 20.02
C ALA A 99 -26.58 14.48 20.47
N ARG A 100 -25.81 13.97 19.51
CA ARG A 100 -24.81 12.92 19.68
C ARG A 100 -23.42 13.52 19.75
N PHE A 101 -22.79 13.43 20.93
CA PHE A 101 -21.43 13.89 21.17
C PHE A 101 -20.44 12.80 20.80
N HIS A 102 -19.59 13.07 19.83
CA HIS A 102 -18.56 12.14 19.40
C HIS A 102 -17.17 12.74 19.62
N GLU A 103 -16.20 11.88 19.88
CA GLU A 103 -14.80 12.28 20.08
C GLU A 103 -13.86 11.27 19.41
N CYS A 104 -12.77 11.77 18.84
CA CYS A 104 -11.72 10.96 18.27
C CYS A 104 -10.59 10.73 19.28
N SER A 105 -10.30 9.46 19.60
CA SER A 105 -9.26 9.10 20.57
C SER A 105 -7.82 9.44 20.14
N VAL A 106 -7.58 9.78 18.86
CA VAL A 106 -6.24 10.02 18.32
C VAL A 106 -5.90 11.51 18.21
N CYS A 107 -6.80 12.32 17.63
CA CYS A 107 -6.57 13.75 17.45
C CYS A 107 -7.33 14.64 18.44
N GLY A 108 -8.16 14.07 19.32
CA GLY A 108 -8.97 14.82 20.28
C GLY A 108 -10.09 15.65 19.64
N PHE A 109 -10.38 15.45 18.35
CA PHE A 109 -11.46 16.15 17.67
C PHE A 109 -12.82 15.72 18.25
N SER A 110 -13.60 16.69 18.72
CA SER A 110 -14.93 16.48 19.26
C SER A 110 -15.96 17.33 18.52
N GLU A 111 -17.10 16.73 18.16
CA GLU A 111 -18.23 17.47 17.61
C GLU A 111 -19.57 16.88 18.11
N THR A 112 -20.60 17.72 18.09
CA THR A 112 -21.97 17.32 18.38
C THR A 112 -22.75 17.28 17.08
N ILE A 113 -23.20 16.10 16.70
CA ILE A 113 -24.04 15.90 15.52
C ILE A 113 -25.49 15.76 15.98
N VAL A 114 -26.39 16.55 15.42
CA VAL A 114 -27.83 16.40 15.64
C VAL A 114 -28.36 15.37 14.64
N ALA A 115 -28.95 14.28 15.14
CA ALA A 115 -29.47 13.17 14.34
C ALA A 115 -30.92 12.84 14.72
#